data_AF-A0A256Z6Y1-F1
#
_entry.id   AF-A0A256Z6Y1-F1
#
_cell.length_a   1.000
_cell.length_b   1.000
_cell.length_c   1.000
_cell.angle_alpha   90.00
_cell.angle_beta   90.00
_cell.angle_gamma   90.00
#
_symmetry.space_group_name_H-M   'P 1'
#
loop_
_entity.id
_entity.type
_entity.pdbx_description
1 polymer ?
#
loop_
_entity_poly.entity_id
_entity_poly.type
_entity_poly.pdbx_seq_one_letter_code
_entity_poly.pdbx_strand_id
1 'polypeptide(L)'
;MTKRFFSPPLFLNTMPSGRVFFCALLIALLLPGEMAVTGGTAKNLELDAEGRGGGVGAVRGDGSIAVRTSGGYNLSCPAGMPEVGPVYLAVGPESFMVETLKLLKWKWLKGVPAYYLTLEEVDNLTEGRDSGEKLHRALQRVRRDSPSLKYLLLVGDSEVIPPRKLYTWAATAGYPYDDFYYSDIYWAGLDSDWDTDGDGRYGEYNFSTGDVEGDFDFDLCVGRFPVNTPGEVRTMVSRLLTYEGGPAQSAEHAPAIQQRGHHSELHRTGPLQRQRSERLRRPHRPEIHLE
;
A
#
# COMPACT_ATOMS: atom_id res chain seq x y z
N MET A 1 -16.04 -67.05 5.34
CA MET A 1 -17.51 -67.07 5.22
C MET A 1 -17.93 -66.21 4.02
N THR A 2 -18.57 -66.85 3.02
CA THR A 2 -19.52 -66.31 2.00
C THR A 2 -19.38 -64.85 1.54
N LYS A 3 -18.85 -64.59 0.33
CA LYS A 3 -19.48 -64.60 -1.02
C LYS A 3 -20.15 -63.26 -1.44
N ARG A 4 -19.58 -62.66 -2.50
CA ARG A 4 -20.20 -62.16 -3.75
C ARG A 4 -21.15 -60.93 -3.65
N PHE A 5 -20.78 -59.79 -4.25
CA PHE A 5 -20.95 -59.35 -5.66
C PHE A 5 -22.28 -58.61 -5.91
N PHE A 6 -22.18 -57.62 -6.81
CA PHE A 6 -23.20 -57.07 -7.72
C PHE A 6 -23.89 -55.72 -7.39
N SER A 7 -23.73 -54.86 -8.40
CA SER A 7 -24.16 -53.49 -8.69
C SER A 7 -25.70 -53.26 -8.83
N PRO A 8 -26.17 -52.02 -9.10
CA PRO A 8 -27.52 -51.50 -8.80
C PRO A 8 -28.57 -51.83 -9.88
N PRO A 9 -29.84 -51.37 -9.72
CA PRO A 9 -30.32 -50.35 -10.67
C PRO A 9 -31.35 -49.32 -10.16
N LEU A 10 -31.45 -48.27 -10.99
CA LEU A 10 -32.50 -47.27 -11.24
C LEU A 10 -33.94 -47.64 -10.81
N PHE A 11 -34.69 -46.65 -10.29
CA PHE A 11 -36.08 -46.43 -10.73
C PHE A 11 -36.46 -44.94 -10.72
N LEU A 12 -36.88 -44.52 -11.90
CA LEU A 12 -37.61 -43.31 -12.26
C LEU A 12 -39.01 -43.32 -11.60
N ASN A 13 -39.51 -42.18 -11.16
CA ASN A 13 -40.94 -41.80 -11.22
C ASN A 13 -41.07 -40.29 -10.92
N THR A 14 -41.24 -39.47 -11.97
CA THR A 14 -42.49 -38.79 -12.38
C THR A 14 -42.82 -37.49 -11.62
N MET A 15 -42.67 -36.35 -12.32
CA MET A 15 -43.33 -35.05 -12.03
C MET A 15 -44.86 -35.16 -12.22
N PRO A 16 -45.72 -34.21 -11.79
CA PRO A 16 -45.86 -32.83 -12.34
C PRO A 16 -46.10 -31.81 -11.19
N SER A 17 -46.22 -30.49 -11.29
CA SER A 17 -46.56 -29.47 -12.29
C SER A 17 -46.09 -28.13 -11.68
N GLY A 18 -45.35 -27.25 -12.35
CA GLY A 18 -45.94 -26.24 -13.22
C GLY A 18 -46.51 -25.05 -12.44
N ARG A 19 -45.77 -23.94 -12.32
CA ARG A 19 -46.22 -22.57 -12.62
C ARG A 19 -45.09 -21.56 -12.50
N VAL A 20 -44.83 -20.94 -13.65
CA VAL A 20 -44.02 -19.76 -13.92
C VAL A 20 -44.68 -18.54 -13.27
N PHE A 21 -43.91 -17.65 -12.63
CA PHE A 21 -44.29 -16.24 -12.49
C PHE A 21 -43.06 -15.35 -12.74
N PHE A 22 -43.10 -14.73 -13.93
CA PHE A 22 -42.34 -13.55 -14.30
C PHE A 22 -42.97 -12.29 -13.66
N CYS A 23 -42.13 -11.28 -13.42
CA CYS A 23 -42.43 -9.84 -13.42
C CYS A 23 -43.55 -9.29 -12.52
N ALA A 24 -43.13 -8.47 -11.53
CA ALA A 24 -43.82 -7.22 -11.24
C ALA A 24 -42.79 -6.13 -10.87
N LEU A 25 -42.64 -5.21 -11.81
CA LEU A 25 -41.94 -3.93 -11.75
C LEU A 25 -42.89 -2.89 -11.13
N LEU A 26 -42.31 -1.87 -10.47
CA LEU A 26 -42.88 -0.53 -10.26
C LEU A 26 -44.14 -0.40 -9.37
N ILE A 27 -44.01 0.28 -8.22
CA ILE A 27 -44.83 1.43 -7.77
C ILE A 27 -44.33 1.79 -6.35
N ALA A 28 -43.57 2.87 -6.23
CA ALA A 28 -43.41 3.65 -5.00
C ALA A 28 -42.91 5.06 -5.35
N LEU A 29 -43.79 5.83 -5.99
CA LEU A 29 -43.69 7.29 -6.07
C LEU A 29 -45.00 7.85 -5.52
N LEU A 30 -44.88 8.90 -4.71
CA LEU A 30 -45.91 9.74 -4.08
C LEU A 30 -46.36 9.35 -2.67
N LEU A 31 -45.62 9.83 -1.66
CA LEU A 31 -46.19 10.57 -0.52
C LEU A 31 -45.18 11.64 -0.04
N PRO A 32 -45.58 12.92 0.12
CA PRO A 32 -44.79 13.93 0.80
C PRO A 32 -45.07 13.85 2.31
N GLY A 33 -44.04 13.89 3.15
CA GLY A 33 -44.23 13.79 4.60
C GLY A 33 -42.99 14.17 5.40
N GLU A 34 -42.98 15.44 5.80
CA GLU A 34 -42.40 16.00 7.03
C GLU A 34 -40.97 15.67 7.46
N MET A 35 -40.12 16.70 7.32
CA MET A 35 -38.90 16.91 8.08
C MET A 35 -39.26 17.11 9.57
N ALA A 36 -39.00 16.09 10.40
CA ALA A 36 -38.97 16.24 11.85
C ALA A 36 -37.52 16.12 12.36
N VAL A 37 -36.86 17.27 12.51
CA VAL A 37 -35.67 17.40 13.36
C VAL A 37 -36.11 17.21 14.80
N THR A 38 -35.71 16.12 15.43
CA THR A 38 -35.80 15.96 16.88
C THR A 38 -34.41 15.71 17.43
N GLY A 39 -33.93 16.68 18.22
CA GLY A 39 -32.66 16.59 18.93
C GLY A 39 -32.69 15.46 19.94
N GLY A 40 -31.68 14.59 19.86
CA GLY A 40 -31.42 13.53 20.83
C GLY A 40 -30.04 13.73 21.42
N THR A 41 -30.00 14.05 22.70
CA THR A 41 -28.82 14.22 23.55
C THR A 41 -27.84 13.05 23.45
N ALA A 42 -26.56 13.36 23.25
CA ALA A 42 -25.45 12.41 23.32
C ALA A 42 -25.44 11.70 24.69
N LYS A 43 -25.57 10.37 24.69
CA LYS A 43 -25.23 9.54 25.84
C LYS A 43 -23.76 9.16 25.70
N ASN A 44 -22.95 9.58 26.67
CA ASN A 44 -21.60 9.07 26.85
C ASN A 44 -21.68 7.55 27.07
N LEU A 45 -20.89 6.80 26.31
CA LEU A 45 -20.73 5.36 26.51
C LEU A 45 -19.67 5.16 27.59
N GLU A 46 -20.08 4.58 28.71
CA GLU A 46 -19.21 4.14 29.80
C GLU A 46 -18.49 2.85 29.36
N LEU A 47 -17.18 2.77 29.57
CA LEU A 47 -16.35 1.61 29.26
C LEU A 47 -16.50 0.53 30.34
N ASP A 48 -16.95 -0.67 29.96
CA ASP A 48 -17.00 -1.82 30.87
C ASP A 48 -15.64 -2.53 30.97
N ALA A 49 -15.29 -2.94 32.18
CA ALA A 49 -13.95 -3.30 32.65
C ALA A 49 -13.39 -4.68 32.22
N GLU A 50 -13.91 -5.33 31.17
CA GLU A 50 -13.47 -6.68 30.77
C GLU A 50 -13.09 -6.85 29.28
N GLY A 51 -12.80 -5.78 28.54
CA GLY A 51 -11.97 -5.85 27.31
C GLY A 51 -12.42 -6.82 26.20
N ARG A 52 -13.67 -7.29 26.21
CA ARG A 52 -14.27 -8.16 25.20
C ARG A 52 -15.67 -7.66 24.86
N GLY A 53 -15.71 -6.55 24.12
CA GLY A 53 -16.92 -6.02 23.50
C GLY A 53 -16.68 -5.80 22.01
N GLY A 54 -16.86 -6.84 21.20
CA GLY A 54 -17.07 -6.68 19.76
C GLY A 54 -18.46 -6.08 19.54
N GLY A 55 -18.54 -4.76 19.43
CA GLY A 55 -19.79 -4.01 19.33
C GLY A 55 -19.73 -2.90 18.28
N VAL A 56 -19.78 -3.31 17.02
CA VAL A 56 -20.43 -2.66 15.84
C VAL A 56 -20.57 -1.13 15.88
N GLY A 57 -19.75 -0.43 15.11
CA GLY A 57 -19.99 0.98 14.77
C GLY A 57 -20.97 1.11 13.60
N ALA A 58 -22.25 0.79 13.83
CA ALA A 58 -23.29 0.99 12.83
C ALA A 58 -23.59 2.49 12.65
N VAL A 59 -23.38 3.02 11.45
CA VAL A 59 -23.76 4.39 11.10
C VAL A 59 -24.49 4.43 9.75
N ARG A 60 -25.55 5.26 9.74
CA ARG A 60 -26.88 5.06 9.14
C ARG A 60 -26.99 5.48 7.66
N GLY A 61 -28.15 5.20 7.05
CA GLY A 61 -28.48 5.38 5.64
C GLY A 61 -28.64 6.82 5.13
N ASP A 62 -28.06 7.81 5.82
CA ASP A 62 -28.24 9.25 5.64
C ASP A 62 -26.95 10.03 5.30
N GLY A 63 -25.84 9.33 5.02
CA GLY A 63 -24.61 9.94 4.49
C GLY A 63 -23.46 10.08 5.50
N SER A 64 -23.60 9.50 6.68
CA SER A 64 -22.60 9.46 7.75
C SER A 64 -21.56 8.32 7.62
N ILE A 65 -20.37 8.48 8.21
CA ILE A 65 -19.24 7.53 8.13
C ILE A 65 -19.53 6.28 8.97
N ALA A 66 -19.39 5.09 8.39
CA ALA A 66 -19.45 3.82 9.13
C ALA A 66 -18.10 3.52 9.77
N VAL A 67 -18.13 2.99 10.99
CA VAL A 67 -16.94 2.77 11.81
C VAL A 67 -16.79 1.29 12.13
N ARG A 68 -15.64 0.71 11.83
CA ARG A 68 -15.33 -0.68 12.14
C ARG A 68 -14.14 -0.75 13.08
N THR A 69 -14.27 -1.48 14.18
CA THR A 69 -13.13 -1.78 15.03
C THR A 69 -12.25 -2.87 14.41
N SER A 70 -10.95 -2.61 14.26
CA SER A 70 -9.95 -3.59 13.78
C SER A 70 -8.62 -3.32 14.46
N GLY A 71 -7.97 -4.33 15.06
CA GLY A 71 -6.73 -4.12 15.79
C GLY A 71 -6.89 -3.22 17.03
N GLY A 72 -8.13 -2.92 17.45
CA GLY A 72 -8.45 -1.92 18.47
C GLY A 72 -8.66 -0.49 17.94
N TYR A 73 -8.58 -0.26 16.62
CA TYR A 73 -8.73 1.08 15.99
C TYR A 73 -10.08 1.25 15.32
N ASN A 74 -10.61 2.49 15.26
CA ASN A 74 -11.88 2.79 14.61
C ASN A 74 -11.70 3.16 13.14
N LEU A 75 -11.68 2.14 12.29
CA LEU A 75 -11.55 2.31 10.85
C LEU A 75 -12.81 2.92 10.25
N SER A 76 -12.66 4.09 9.61
CA SER A 76 -13.74 4.84 8.98
C SER A 76 -13.97 4.41 7.53
N CYS A 77 -15.21 4.24 7.11
CA CYS A 77 -15.56 3.96 5.72
C CYS A 77 -16.84 4.70 5.26
N PRO A 78 -17.11 4.77 3.95
CA PRO A 78 -18.30 5.44 3.44
C PRO A 78 -19.60 4.82 3.98
N ALA A 79 -20.63 5.67 4.14
CA ALA A 79 -21.96 5.26 4.59
C ALA A 79 -22.54 4.09 3.76
N GLY A 80 -23.24 3.18 4.43
CA GLY A 80 -24.02 2.11 3.79
C GLY A 80 -23.20 0.96 3.19
N MET A 81 -21.90 0.88 3.49
CA MET A 81 -21.07 -0.26 3.13
C MET A 81 -21.24 -1.41 4.13
N PRO A 82 -21.20 -2.69 3.69
CA PRO A 82 -21.28 -3.82 4.60
C PRO A 82 -20.04 -3.92 5.50
N GLU A 83 -20.20 -4.45 6.71
CA GLU A 83 -19.08 -4.66 7.62
C GLU A 83 -18.28 -5.91 7.24
N VAL A 84 -17.15 -5.70 6.58
CA VAL A 84 -16.17 -6.75 6.27
C VAL A 84 -14.74 -6.27 6.59
N GLY A 85 -13.78 -7.18 6.64
CA GLY A 85 -12.38 -6.82 6.85
C GLY A 85 -11.84 -5.91 5.72
N PRO A 86 -10.98 -4.92 6.01
CA PRO A 86 -10.31 -4.13 4.99
C PRO A 86 -9.49 -5.03 4.08
N VAL A 87 -9.57 -4.75 2.78
CA VAL A 87 -8.60 -5.19 1.77
C VAL A 87 -7.66 -4.03 1.42
N TYR A 88 -8.18 -2.81 1.50
CA TYR A 88 -7.47 -1.55 1.25
C TYR A 88 -7.58 -0.66 2.48
N LEU A 89 -6.45 -0.12 2.95
CA LEU A 89 -6.40 0.83 4.05
C LEU A 89 -5.72 2.12 3.58
N ALA A 90 -6.39 3.24 3.74
CA ALA A 90 -5.78 4.55 3.64
C ALA A 90 -5.46 5.08 5.04
N VAL A 91 -4.32 5.75 5.19
CA VAL A 91 -3.88 6.32 6.46
C VAL A 91 -3.50 7.78 6.25
N GLY A 92 -3.90 8.67 7.16
CA GLY A 92 -3.48 10.06 7.17
C GLY A 92 -4.19 10.86 8.27
N PRO A 93 -3.98 12.19 8.33
CA PRO A 93 -4.67 13.04 9.30
C PRO A 93 -6.19 13.01 9.15
N GLU A 94 -6.91 13.18 10.25
CA GLU A 94 -8.38 13.26 10.26
C GLU A 94 -8.91 14.32 9.29
N SER A 95 -8.19 15.43 9.14
CA SER A 95 -8.53 16.51 8.20
C SER A 95 -8.56 16.08 6.72
N PHE A 96 -7.88 14.99 6.34
CA PHE A 96 -7.83 14.46 4.97
C PHE A 96 -8.88 13.35 4.72
N MET A 97 -9.52 12.87 5.79
CA MET A 97 -10.44 11.73 5.75
C MET A 97 -11.62 11.98 4.80
N VAL A 98 -12.30 13.12 4.92
CA VAL A 98 -13.54 13.43 4.16
C VAL A 98 -13.29 13.41 2.65
N GLU A 99 -12.15 13.93 2.19
CA GLU A 99 -11.79 13.92 0.77
C GLU A 99 -11.37 12.52 0.32
N THR A 100 -10.62 11.79 1.15
CA THR A 100 -10.19 10.42 0.86
C THR A 100 -11.37 9.45 0.79
N LEU A 101 -12.41 9.63 1.60
CA LEU A 101 -13.59 8.77 1.61
C LEU A 101 -14.31 8.72 0.25
N LYS A 102 -14.18 9.74 -0.59
CA LYS A 102 -14.69 9.72 -1.97
C LYS A 102 -13.98 8.66 -2.81
N LEU A 103 -12.66 8.52 -2.66
CA LEU A 103 -11.88 7.45 -3.28
C LEU A 103 -12.26 6.09 -2.70
N LEU A 104 -12.37 5.97 -1.37
CA LEU A 104 -12.71 4.71 -0.73
C LEU A 104 -14.09 4.21 -1.20
N LYS A 105 -15.06 5.12 -1.35
CA LYS A 105 -16.37 4.79 -1.92
C LYS A 105 -16.25 4.19 -3.32
N TRP A 106 -15.39 4.75 -4.16
CA TRP A 106 -15.14 4.20 -5.49
C TRP A 106 -14.48 2.82 -5.44
N LYS A 107 -13.52 2.59 -4.52
CA LYS A 107 -12.93 1.25 -4.32
C LYS A 107 -13.99 0.23 -3.88
N TRP A 108 -14.88 0.61 -2.98
CA TRP A 108 -16.02 -0.20 -2.57
C TRP A 108 -16.96 -0.56 -3.73
N LEU A 109 -17.30 0.41 -4.58
CA LEU A 109 -18.13 0.17 -5.77
C LEU A 109 -17.48 -0.83 -6.75
N LYS A 110 -16.16 -0.97 -6.72
CA LYS A 110 -15.39 -1.97 -7.47
C LYS A 110 -15.18 -3.30 -6.72
N GLY A 111 -15.82 -3.47 -5.57
CA GLY A 111 -15.73 -4.69 -4.77
C GLY A 111 -14.45 -4.80 -3.93
N VAL A 112 -13.78 -3.67 -3.64
CA VAL A 112 -12.60 -3.63 -2.76
C VAL A 112 -12.98 -2.96 -1.44
N PRO A 113 -13.17 -3.71 -0.34
CA PRO A 113 -13.43 -3.15 0.98
C PRO A 113 -12.31 -2.21 1.43
N ALA A 114 -12.63 -0.92 1.51
CA ALA A 114 -11.66 0.15 1.71
C ALA A 114 -12.00 1.00 2.93
N TYR A 115 -11.01 1.22 3.80
CA TYR A 115 -11.17 1.92 5.07
C TYR A 115 -10.11 3.00 5.25
N TYR A 116 -10.37 3.93 6.15
CA TYR A 116 -9.48 5.01 6.56
C TYR A 116 -9.12 4.86 8.04
N LEU A 117 -7.83 4.93 8.36
CA LEU A 117 -7.32 5.01 9.73
C LEU A 117 -6.68 6.39 9.91
N THR A 118 -7.05 7.10 10.96
CA THR A 118 -6.48 8.42 11.23
C THR A 118 -5.15 8.31 11.97
N LEU A 119 -4.21 9.23 11.73
CA LEU A 119 -2.96 9.29 12.48
C LEU A 119 -3.21 9.64 13.95
N GLU A 120 -4.23 10.45 14.22
CA GLU A 120 -4.65 10.84 15.56
C GLU A 120 -5.08 9.63 16.39
N GLU A 121 -5.79 8.66 15.79
CA GLU A 121 -6.10 7.40 16.47
C GLU A 121 -4.86 6.55 16.73
N VAL A 122 -3.95 6.47 15.75
CA VAL A 122 -2.69 5.75 15.89
C VAL A 122 -1.88 6.32 17.06
N ASP A 123 -1.73 7.63 17.13
CA ASP A 123 -0.94 8.32 18.14
C ASP A 123 -1.51 8.15 19.55
N ASN A 124 -2.84 8.12 19.68
CA ASN A 124 -3.55 7.97 20.94
C ASN A 124 -3.59 6.52 21.46
N LEU A 125 -3.64 5.52 20.57
CA LEU A 125 -3.87 4.11 20.92
C LEU A 125 -2.62 3.23 20.81
N THR A 126 -1.51 3.78 20.32
CA THR A 126 -0.28 3.02 20.07
C THR A 126 0.92 3.67 20.71
N GLU A 127 1.61 2.89 21.54
CA GLU A 127 2.91 3.25 22.08
C GLU A 127 4.03 2.90 21.09
N GLY A 128 5.06 3.73 21.03
CA GLY A 128 6.22 3.58 20.15
C GLY A 128 7.21 4.72 20.38
N ARG A 129 8.47 4.53 19.94
CA ARG A 129 9.56 5.51 20.13
C ARG A 129 9.35 6.78 19.31
N ASP A 130 8.72 6.63 18.15
CA ASP A 130 8.35 7.72 17.24
C ASP A 130 7.00 7.44 16.56
N SER A 131 6.44 8.46 15.89
CA SER A 131 5.17 8.35 15.16
C SER A 131 5.19 7.27 14.08
N GLY A 132 6.35 7.01 13.51
CA GLY A 132 6.49 5.98 12.50
C GLY A 132 6.39 4.56 13.08
N GLU A 133 7.00 4.31 14.23
CA GLU A 133 6.91 3.00 14.89
C GLU A 133 5.50 2.77 15.40
N LYS A 134 4.85 3.82 15.91
CA LYS A 134 3.43 3.77 16.27
C LYS A 134 2.56 3.36 15.08
N LEU A 135 2.77 3.98 13.92
CA LEU A 135 2.04 3.60 12.70
C LEU A 135 2.32 2.16 12.27
N HIS A 136 3.58 1.73 12.29
CA HIS A 136 3.96 0.37 11.91
C HIS A 136 3.28 -0.67 12.80
N ARG A 137 3.33 -0.48 14.12
CA ARG A 137 2.64 -1.33 15.11
C ARG A 137 1.13 -1.33 14.93
N ALA A 138 0.54 -0.19 14.59
CA ALA A 138 -0.89 -0.12 14.29
C ALA A 138 -1.25 -0.95 13.04
N LEU A 139 -0.45 -0.86 11.97
CA LEU A 139 -0.62 -1.66 10.76
C LEU A 139 -0.50 -3.17 11.05
N GLN A 140 0.48 -3.59 11.85
CA GLN A 140 0.63 -4.98 12.30
C GLN A 140 -0.64 -5.48 13.01
N ARG A 141 -1.17 -4.70 13.96
CA ARG A 141 -2.41 -5.04 14.69
C ARG A 141 -3.62 -5.14 13.76
N VAL A 142 -3.79 -4.18 12.84
CA VAL A 142 -4.89 -4.21 11.87
C VAL A 142 -4.77 -5.41 10.93
N ARG A 143 -3.56 -5.70 10.42
CA ARG A 143 -3.27 -6.81 9.51
C ARG A 143 -3.48 -8.18 10.14
N ARG A 144 -3.13 -8.34 11.43
CA ARG A 144 -3.40 -9.56 12.20
C ARG A 144 -4.89 -9.85 12.31
N ASP A 145 -5.69 -8.83 12.61
CA ASP A 145 -7.14 -8.96 12.78
C ASP A 145 -7.88 -9.02 11.43
N SER A 146 -7.25 -8.52 10.36
CA SER A 146 -7.78 -8.51 9.01
C SER A 146 -6.74 -9.05 8.01
N PRO A 147 -6.56 -10.39 7.92
CA PRO A 147 -5.60 -11.00 7.02
C PRO A 147 -5.82 -10.73 5.52
N SER A 148 -7.02 -10.22 5.19
CA SER A 148 -7.40 -9.75 3.86
C SER A 148 -6.75 -8.43 3.44
N LEU A 149 -6.14 -7.68 4.37
CA LEU A 149 -5.50 -6.41 4.07
C LEU A 149 -4.30 -6.63 3.14
N LYS A 150 -4.30 -5.96 1.99
CA LYS A 150 -3.27 -6.10 0.94
C LYS A 150 -2.73 -4.78 0.43
N TYR A 151 -3.50 -3.70 0.53
CA TYR A 151 -3.10 -2.40 -0.01
C TYR A 151 -3.08 -1.34 1.09
N LEU A 152 -2.02 -0.55 1.10
CA LEU A 152 -1.87 0.61 1.96
C LEU A 152 -1.70 1.86 1.11
N LEU A 153 -2.48 2.90 1.41
CA LEU A 153 -2.28 4.24 0.87
C LEU A 153 -1.93 5.21 1.99
N LEU A 154 -0.72 5.75 1.94
CA LEU A 154 -0.30 6.85 2.79
C LEU A 154 -0.83 8.16 2.19
N VAL A 155 -1.67 8.89 2.91
CA VAL A 155 -2.25 10.16 2.49
C VAL A 155 -1.58 11.26 3.29
N GLY A 156 -0.44 11.73 2.78
CA GLY A 156 0.43 12.68 3.46
C GLY A 156 1.79 12.76 2.78
N ASP A 157 2.38 13.95 2.74
CA ASP A 157 3.78 14.11 2.37
C ASP A 157 4.73 13.73 3.52
N SER A 158 6.04 13.89 3.32
CA SER A 158 7.08 13.54 4.30
C SER A 158 6.97 14.30 5.63
N GLU A 159 6.35 15.48 5.62
CA GLU A 159 6.08 16.29 6.80
C GLU A 159 4.91 15.74 7.63
N VAL A 160 4.01 14.98 7.00
CA VAL A 160 2.81 14.42 7.63
C VAL A 160 3.03 12.97 8.04
N ILE A 161 3.57 12.16 7.12
CA ILE A 161 3.95 10.77 7.35
C ILE A 161 5.41 10.64 6.93
N PRO A 162 6.37 10.86 7.84
CA PRO A 162 7.78 10.75 7.53
C PRO A 162 8.11 9.36 6.98
N PRO A 163 8.84 9.25 5.86
CA PRO A 163 9.37 7.96 5.42
C PRO A 163 10.36 7.44 6.47
N ARG A 164 10.49 6.12 6.58
CA ARG A 164 11.45 5.54 7.52
C ARG A 164 12.87 5.70 6.96
N LYS A 165 13.77 6.15 7.82
CA LYS A 165 15.21 6.14 7.58
C LYS A 165 15.73 4.73 7.80
N LEU A 166 16.17 4.07 6.73
CA LEU A 166 16.67 2.71 6.74
C LEU A 166 18.19 2.69 6.64
N TYR A 167 18.81 1.87 7.46
CA TYR A 167 20.26 1.71 7.51
C TYR A 167 20.74 0.90 6.30
N THR A 168 21.84 1.33 5.70
CA THR A 168 22.50 0.58 4.64
C THR A 168 24.01 0.71 4.74
N TRP A 169 24.69 -0.36 4.34
CA TRP A 169 26.12 -0.37 4.22
C TRP A 169 26.52 0.00 2.78
N ALA A 170 26.72 1.28 2.52
CA ALA A 170 27.25 1.74 1.24
C ALA A 170 28.78 1.83 1.32
N ALA A 171 29.47 0.89 0.68
CA ALA A 171 30.92 0.97 0.50
C ALA A 171 31.24 1.81 -0.75
N THR A 172 31.61 3.08 -0.57
CA THR A 172 32.22 3.86 -1.67
C THR A 172 33.74 3.84 -1.51
N ALA A 173 34.44 3.32 -2.52
CA ALA A 173 35.90 3.31 -2.60
C ALA A 173 36.63 2.67 -1.39
N GLY A 174 36.06 1.61 -0.81
CA GLY A 174 36.70 0.85 0.28
C GLY A 174 36.61 1.50 1.66
N TYR A 175 35.89 2.61 1.79
CA TYR A 175 35.53 3.18 3.09
C TYR A 175 34.09 2.82 3.42
N PRO A 176 33.85 2.16 4.57
CA PRO A 176 32.50 1.97 5.04
C PRO A 176 31.94 3.29 5.50
N TYR A 177 30.87 3.74 4.87
CA TYR A 177 30.04 4.81 5.39
C TYR A 177 28.74 4.19 5.88
N ASP A 178 28.39 4.51 7.13
CA ASP A 178 27.03 4.37 7.64
C ASP A 178 26.16 5.30 6.77
N ASP A 179 25.42 4.72 5.83
CA ASP A 179 24.54 5.48 4.95
C ASP A 179 23.08 5.12 5.26
N PHE A 180 22.19 6.02 4.88
CA PHE A 180 20.77 5.86 5.13
C PHE A 180 19.97 6.30 3.94
N TYR A 181 18.88 5.57 3.68
CA TYR A 181 17.90 5.96 2.68
C TYR A 181 16.53 6.09 3.30
N TYR A 182 15.76 7.06 2.81
CA TYR A 182 14.37 7.24 3.22
C TYR A 182 13.49 6.38 2.33
N SER A 183 12.63 5.57 2.93
CA SER A 183 11.78 4.64 2.18
C SER A 183 10.45 4.36 2.84
N ASP A 184 9.46 4.07 2.00
CA ASP A 184 8.13 3.59 2.40
C ASP A 184 8.06 2.06 2.48
N ILE A 185 9.12 1.32 2.11
CA ILE A 185 9.13 -0.15 2.21
C ILE A 185 8.99 -0.64 3.66
N TYR A 186 9.36 0.19 4.63
CA TYR A 186 9.14 -0.08 6.05
C TYR A 186 7.67 -0.36 6.35
N TRP A 187 6.73 0.29 5.66
CA TRP A 187 5.29 0.07 5.84
C TRP A 187 4.78 -1.20 5.14
N ALA A 188 5.61 -1.81 4.30
CA ALA A 188 5.24 -2.95 3.47
C ALA A 188 5.50 -4.29 4.18
N GLY A 189 6.62 -4.41 4.90
CA GLY A 189 6.97 -5.59 5.70
C GLY A 189 6.51 -5.44 7.14
N LEU A 190 5.61 -6.30 7.60
CA LEU A 190 4.96 -6.22 8.91
C LEU A 190 5.34 -7.37 9.84
N ASP A 191 6.13 -8.35 9.40
CA ASP A 191 6.50 -9.52 10.21
C ASP A 191 7.77 -9.30 11.07
N SER A 192 8.37 -8.11 10.99
CA SER A 192 9.51 -7.65 11.81
C SER A 192 9.23 -6.28 12.42
N ASP A 193 9.91 -5.92 13.52
CA ASP A 193 9.96 -4.53 14.02
C ASP A 193 11.01 -3.68 13.30
N TRP A 194 11.80 -4.32 12.42
CA TRP A 194 12.93 -3.78 11.67
C TRP A 194 14.10 -3.29 12.53
N ASP A 195 14.09 -3.50 13.84
CA ASP A 195 15.09 -2.96 14.77
C ASP A 195 15.15 -3.89 15.98
N THR A 196 15.64 -5.10 15.73
CA THR A 196 15.51 -6.24 16.64
C THR A 196 16.47 -6.12 17.83
N ASP A 197 17.61 -5.44 17.64
CA ASP A 197 18.56 -5.15 18.71
C ASP A 197 18.25 -3.85 19.48
N GLY A 198 17.35 -3.02 18.94
CA GLY A 198 16.80 -1.83 19.58
C GLY A 198 17.72 -0.62 19.59
N ASP A 199 18.74 -0.58 18.74
CA ASP A 199 19.71 0.51 18.65
C ASP A 199 19.20 1.72 17.82
N GLY A 200 18.06 1.57 17.14
CA GLY A 200 17.44 2.61 16.32
C GLY A 200 17.87 2.61 14.85
N ARG A 201 18.63 1.61 14.40
CA ARG A 201 19.08 1.43 13.01
C ARG A 201 18.18 0.47 12.26
N TYR A 202 17.07 1.00 11.77
CA TYR A 202 16.07 0.18 11.10
C TYR A 202 16.58 -0.52 9.84
N GLY A 203 16.36 -1.83 9.76
CA GLY A 203 16.59 -2.68 8.58
C GLY A 203 18.04 -3.09 8.38
N GLU A 204 18.86 -3.08 9.44
CA GLU A 204 20.28 -3.36 9.32
C GLU A 204 20.60 -4.81 8.96
N TYR A 205 21.79 -4.99 8.39
CA TYR A 205 22.38 -6.30 8.14
C TYR A 205 23.43 -6.59 9.21
N ASN A 206 23.20 -7.63 10.00
CA ASN A 206 24.14 -8.07 11.01
C ASN A 206 25.26 -8.90 10.36
N PHE A 207 26.44 -8.30 10.17
CA PHE A 207 27.59 -8.99 9.57
C PHE A 207 28.15 -10.14 10.41
N SER A 208 27.85 -10.18 11.71
CA SER A 208 28.36 -11.23 12.60
C SER A 208 27.50 -12.50 12.53
N THR A 209 26.19 -12.35 12.38
CA THR A 209 25.24 -13.48 12.30
C THR A 209 24.82 -13.81 10.87
N GLY A 210 24.89 -12.83 9.97
CA GLY A 210 24.42 -12.92 8.59
C GLY A 210 22.92 -12.61 8.43
N ASP A 211 22.24 -12.18 9.49
CA ASP A 211 20.81 -11.89 9.51
C ASP A 211 20.53 -10.46 8.99
N VAL A 212 19.31 -10.26 8.47
CA VAL A 212 18.79 -8.95 8.10
C VAL A 212 17.55 -8.67 8.93
N GLU A 213 17.51 -7.52 9.59
CA GLU A 213 16.37 -7.15 10.42
C GLU A 213 15.17 -6.68 9.59
N GLY A 214 15.45 -6.14 8.41
CA GLY A 214 14.44 -5.66 7.48
C GLY A 214 13.59 -6.78 6.90
N ASP A 215 12.27 -6.59 6.92
CA ASP A 215 11.31 -7.50 6.31
C ASP A 215 11.08 -7.13 4.83
N PHE A 216 11.74 -7.87 3.94
CA PHE A 216 11.63 -7.69 2.50
C PHE A 216 10.59 -8.62 1.83
N ASP A 217 9.90 -9.48 2.60
CA ASP A 217 8.78 -10.27 2.10
C ASP A 217 7.47 -9.51 2.34
N PHE A 218 7.24 -8.50 1.49
CA PHE A 218 6.22 -7.49 1.74
C PHE A 218 4.79 -8.06 1.87
N ASP A 219 4.16 -7.79 3.02
CA ASP A 219 2.75 -8.05 3.30
C ASP A 219 1.79 -7.15 2.51
N LEU A 220 2.19 -5.89 2.30
CA LEU A 220 1.35 -4.83 1.77
C LEU A 220 1.94 -4.20 0.51
N CYS A 221 1.08 -3.96 -0.47
CA CYS A 221 1.36 -3.06 -1.59
C CYS A 221 1.15 -1.61 -1.12
N VAL A 222 2.24 -0.86 -0.98
CA VAL A 222 2.22 0.52 -0.45
C VAL A 222 2.22 1.54 -1.59
N GLY A 223 1.35 2.54 -1.48
CA GLY A 223 1.38 3.75 -2.31
C GLY A 223 1.26 5.01 -1.45
N ARG A 224 1.60 6.16 -2.02
CA ARG A 224 1.53 7.45 -1.33
C ARG A 224 0.86 8.51 -2.18
N PHE A 225 0.00 9.31 -1.55
CA PHE A 225 -0.39 10.64 -2.01
C PHE A 225 0.48 11.66 -1.26
N PRO A 226 1.49 12.26 -1.93
CA PRO A 226 2.31 13.30 -1.31
C PRO A 226 1.53 14.61 -1.30
N VAL A 227 0.82 14.85 -0.20
CA VAL A 227 -0.12 15.98 -0.03
C VAL A 227 0.01 16.54 1.37
N ASN A 228 -0.12 17.86 1.49
CA ASN A 228 -0.04 18.60 2.74
C ASN A 228 -1.36 19.30 3.09
N THR A 229 -2.34 19.33 2.19
CA THR A 229 -3.63 19.98 2.43
C THR A 229 -4.83 19.15 1.94
N PRO A 230 -6.04 19.33 2.52
CA PRO A 230 -7.26 18.67 2.03
C PRO A 230 -7.58 19.03 0.57
N GLY A 231 -7.21 20.22 0.10
CA GLY A 231 -7.39 20.64 -1.29
C GLY A 231 -6.52 19.83 -2.27
N GLU A 232 -5.31 19.47 -1.87
CA GLU A 232 -4.44 18.59 -2.65
C GLU A 232 -4.95 17.15 -2.64
N VAL A 233 -5.44 16.64 -1.50
CA VAL A 233 -6.12 15.33 -1.42
C VAL A 233 -7.27 15.28 -2.42
N ARG A 234 -8.15 16.30 -2.42
CA ARG A 234 -9.26 16.42 -3.37
C ARG A 234 -8.77 16.36 -4.82
N THR A 235 -7.67 17.03 -5.13
CA THR A 235 -7.09 17.06 -6.47
C THR A 235 -6.56 15.68 -6.89
N MET A 236 -5.81 15.00 -6.01
CA MET A 236 -5.29 13.65 -6.26
C MET A 236 -6.41 12.62 -6.42
N VAL A 237 -7.40 12.65 -5.53
CA VAL A 237 -8.60 11.80 -5.61
C VAL A 237 -9.35 12.05 -6.91
N SER A 238 -9.60 13.31 -7.28
CA SER A 238 -10.29 13.63 -8.53
C SER A 238 -9.55 13.08 -9.75
N ARG A 239 -8.23 13.23 -9.82
CA ARG A 239 -7.41 12.69 -10.92
C ARG A 239 -7.52 11.17 -11.01
N LEU A 240 -7.41 10.48 -9.87
CA LEU A 240 -7.50 9.03 -9.83
C LEU A 240 -8.89 8.52 -10.24
N LEU A 241 -9.95 9.18 -9.77
CA LEU A 241 -11.33 8.83 -10.15
C LEU A 241 -11.59 9.09 -11.64
N THR A 242 -11.08 10.18 -12.20
CA THR A 242 -11.17 10.46 -13.64
C THR A 242 -10.45 9.38 -14.45
N TYR A 243 -9.25 8.97 -14.01
CA TYR A 243 -8.49 7.92 -14.68
C TYR A 243 -9.18 6.55 -14.61
N GLU A 244 -9.66 6.15 -13.43
CA GLU A 244 -10.29 4.84 -13.23
C GLU A 244 -11.75 4.76 -13.73
N GLY A 245 -12.46 5.89 -13.80
CA GLY A 245 -13.87 5.98 -14.17
C GLY A 245 -14.13 6.44 -15.61
N GLY A 246 -13.12 6.94 -16.32
CA GLY A 246 -13.24 7.21 -17.74
C GLY A 246 -13.56 5.93 -18.53
N PRO A 247 -14.21 6.02 -19.72
CA PRO A 247 -14.18 4.89 -20.64
C PRO A 247 -12.72 4.47 -20.81
N ALA A 248 -12.44 3.17 -20.94
CA ALA A 248 -11.12 2.70 -21.35
C ALA A 248 -10.81 3.42 -22.67
N GLN A 249 -10.18 4.59 -22.58
CA GLN A 249 -9.86 5.38 -23.74
C GLN A 249 -8.96 4.45 -24.50
N SER A 250 -9.44 4.13 -25.71
CA SER A 250 -8.73 3.37 -26.72
C SER A 250 -7.24 3.58 -26.52
N ALA A 251 -6.48 2.48 -26.54
CA ALA A 251 -5.04 2.47 -26.57
C ALA A 251 -4.46 3.19 -27.81
N GLU A 252 -4.90 4.41 -28.13
CA GLU A 252 -4.02 5.48 -28.55
C GLU A 252 -3.18 5.85 -27.33
N HIS A 253 -2.17 5.02 -27.13
CA HIS A 253 -0.91 5.33 -26.49
C HIS A 253 -0.75 6.84 -26.29
N ALA A 254 -0.93 7.33 -25.06
CA ALA A 254 -0.02 8.38 -24.63
C ALA A 254 1.38 7.87 -25.03
N PRO A 255 2.11 8.57 -25.92
CA PRO A 255 3.35 8.03 -26.44
C PRO A 255 4.19 7.65 -25.23
N ALA A 256 4.58 6.38 -25.12
CA ALA A 256 5.55 5.99 -24.12
C ALA A 256 6.79 6.83 -24.43
N ILE A 257 7.03 7.86 -23.62
CA ILE A 257 8.19 8.73 -23.78
C ILE A 257 9.37 7.91 -23.28
N GLN A 258 9.92 7.07 -24.16
CA GLN A 258 11.20 6.43 -23.92
C GLN A 258 12.27 7.46 -24.27
N GLN A 259 12.79 8.16 -23.25
CA GLN A 259 14.01 8.92 -23.41
C GLN A 259 15.14 7.93 -23.67
N ARG A 260 15.50 7.73 -24.95
CA ARG A 260 16.77 7.08 -25.29
C ARG A 260 17.87 8.02 -24.82
N GLY A 261 18.59 7.63 -23.78
CA GLY A 261 19.79 8.33 -23.37
C GLY A 261 20.73 8.43 -24.56
N HIS A 262 20.91 9.63 -25.09
CA HIS A 262 22.04 9.92 -25.96
C HIS A 262 23.27 9.84 -25.06
N HIS A 263 23.95 8.69 -25.08
CA HIS A 263 25.36 8.67 -24.74
C HIS A 263 26.05 9.54 -25.80
N SER A 264 26.20 10.82 -25.51
CA SER A 264 27.22 11.64 -26.16
C SER A 264 28.55 10.98 -25.79
N GLU A 265 29.09 10.18 -26.71
CA GLU A 265 30.53 9.92 -26.73
C GLU A 265 31.19 11.29 -26.66
N LEU A 266 31.71 11.60 -25.48
CA LEU A 266 32.58 12.74 -25.28
C LEU A 266 33.70 12.60 -26.31
N HIS A 267 33.66 13.50 -27.29
CA HIS A 267 34.68 13.73 -28.28
C HIS A 267 36.07 13.53 -27.66
N ARG A 268 36.72 12.40 -27.96
CA ARG A 268 38.18 12.32 -28.00
C ARG A 268 38.63 13.13 -29.20
N THR A 269 38.67 14.45 -29.04
CA THR A 269 39.38 15.33 -29.97
C THR A 269 40.85 15.38 -29.56
N GLY A 270 41.70 14.72 -30.36
CA GLY A 270 43.15 14.89 -30.31
C GLY A 270 43.85 13.82 -31.16
N PRO A 271 44.52 14.16 -32.28
CA PRO A 271 45.23 13.19 -33.08
C PRO A 271 46.57 12.87 -32.40
N LEU A 272 46.66 11.76 -31.68
CA LEU A 272 47.96 11.17 -31.36
C LEU A 272 48.40 10.30 -32.54
N GLN A 273 49.16 10.95 -33.42
CA GLN A 273 49.96 10.32 -34.47
C GLN A 273 50.68 9.09 -33.89
N ARG A 274 50.49 7.95 -34.56
CA ARG A 274 51.41 6.81 -34.45
C ARG A 274 52.80 7.30 -34.90
N GLN A 275 53.67 7.67 -33.97
CA GLN A 275 55.10 7.72 -34.24
C GLN A 275 55.61 6.29 -34.42
N ARG A 276 55.53 5.84 -35.68
CA ARG A 276 56.32 4.73 -36.19
C ARG A 276 57.77 5.22 -36.19
N SER A 277 58.56 4.76 -35.22
CA SER A 277 59.99 5.05 -35.18
C SER A 277 60.69 4.35 -36.35
N GLU A 278 60.75 5.02 -37.49
CA GLU A 278 61.71 4.72 -38.54
C GLU A 278 63.10 5.16 -38.06
N ARG A 279 63.82 4.23 -37.42
CA ARG A 279 65.24 4.41 -37.13
C ARG A 279 66.01 4.27 -38.45
N LEU A 280 66.67 5.37 -38.80
CA LEU A 280 67.59 5.52 -39.93
C LEU A 280 68.48 4.29 -40.15
N ARG A 281 68.49 3.79 -41.39
CA ARG A 281 69.59 2.97 -41.91
C ARG A 281 70.80 3.85 -42.21
N ARG A 282 71.98 3.38 -41.77
CA ARG A 282 73.33 3.42 -42.37
C ARG A 282 74.40 3.80 -41.32
N PRO A 283 75.68 3.41 -41.48
CA PRO A 283 76.24 2.16 -42.01
C PRO A 283 77.36 1.58 -41.09
N HIS A 284 77.84 0.37 -41.46
CA HIS A 284 79.14 -0.26 -41.17
C HIS A 284 79.89 -0.13 -39.81
N ARG A 285 80.13 -1.32 -39.23
CA ARG A 285 81.15 -1.78 -38.25
C ARG A 285 82.51 -1.06 -38.32
N PRO A 286 83.27 -1.00 -37.21
CA PRO A 286 84.15 -2.15 -36.88
C PRO A 286 84.16 -2.57 -35.41
N GLU A 287 84.47 -3.85 -35.19
CA GLU A 287 84.91 -4.41 -33.91
C GLU A 287 86.27 -3.83 -33.53
N ILE A 288 86.44 -3.53 -32.24
CA ILE A 288 87.74 -3.34 -31.63
C ILE A 288 87.78 -4.27 -30.42
N HIS A 289 88.60 -5.31 -30.51
CA HIS A 289 89.04 -6.14 -29.39
C HIS A 289 89.86 -5.30 -28.41
N LEU A 290 89.74 -5.61 -27.12
CA LEU A 290 90.81 -5.45 -26.12
C LEU A 290 90.59 -6.49 -25.02
N GLU A 291 91.52 -7.46 -25.05
CA GLU A 291 91.95 -8.45 -24.04
C GLU A 291 90.97 -9.52 -23.51
#